data_AF-A0A524J5I8-F1
#
_entry.id   AF-A0A524J5I8-F1
#
_cell.length_a   1.000
_cell.length_b   1.000
_cell.length_c   1.000
_cell.angle_alpha   90.00
_cell.angle_beta   90.00
_cell.angle_gamma   90.00
#
_symmetry.space_group_name_H-M   'P 1'
#
loop_
_entity.id
_entity.type
_entity.pdbx_description
1 polymer ?
#
loop_
_entity_poly.entity_id
_entity_poly.type
_entity_poly.pdbx_seq_one_letter_code
_entity_poly.pdbx_strand_id
1 'polypeptide(L)'
;MTASRISGAELARNFDLLVLALALPVFIALDAPIAGYLAAGGAWLIGRLGKAAADRRRAAALGASNRNAALGLTAAAMLGRLWILAGAILIVGLVGDREAGLAGAVLAAALVTAYLIGEGVSQLLDGDPDGGAAA
;
A
#
# COMPACT_ATOMS: atom_id res chain seq x y z
N MET A 1 -10.36 23.44 -16.43
CA MET A 1 -9.47 22.26 -16.47
C MET A 1 -8.08 22.70 -16.02
N THR A 2 -7.86 22.77 -14.72
CA THR A 2 -6.53 22.99 -14.14
C THR A 2 -5.77 21.68 -14.27
N ALA A 3 -4.73 21.65 -15.11
CA ALA A 3 -3.77 20.58 -15.11
C ALA A 3 -3.15 20.51 -13.71
N SER A 4 -3.62 19.56 -12.90
CA SER A 4 -3.06 19.27 -11.59
C SER A 4 -1.58 18.99 -11.78
N ARG A 5 -0.72 19.85 -11.24
CA ARG A 5 0.70 19.51 -11.09
C ARG A 5 0.73 18.37 -10.08
N ILE A 6 0.76 17.13 -10.59
CA ILE A 6 1.00 15.95 -9.77
C ILE A 6 2.34 16.21 -9.07
N SER A 7 2.31 16.40 -7.75
CA SER A 7 3.55 16.61 -7.01
C SER A 7 4.36 15.32 -7.04
N GLY A 8 5.70 15.41 -7.03
CA GLY A 8 6.56 14.21 -7.02
C GLY A 8 6.21 13.27 -5.86
N ALA A 9 5.79 13.83 -4.72
CA ALA A 9 5.31 13.09 -3.56
C ALA A 9 3.98 12.36 -3.82
N GLU A 10 3.03 12.97 -4.54
CA GLU A 10 1.79 12.31 -4.95
C GLU A 10 2.05 11.15 -5.92
N LEU A 11 3.01 11.31 -6.84
CA LEU A 11 3.38 10.27 -7.78
C LEU A 11 4.07 9.09 -7.07
N ALA A 12 5.01 9.38 -6.16
CA ALA A 12 5.68 8.36 -5.34
C ALA A 12 4.68 7.59 -4.47
N ARG A 13 3.72 8.28 -3.87
CA ARG A 13 2.69 7.68 -3.00
C ARG A 13 1.66 6.84 -3.76
N ASN A 14 1.50 7.05 -5.07
CA ASN A 14 0.61 6.27 -5.94
C ASN A 14 1.37 5.24 -6.80
N PHE A 15 2.68 5.07 -6.58
CA PHE A 15 3.51 4.17 -7.37
C PHE A 15 3.03 2.71 -7.31
N ASP A 16 2.56 2.27 -6.15
CA ASP A 16 1.96 0.94 -5.98
C ASP A 16 0.68 0.73 -6.81
N LEU A 17 -0.10 1.78 -7.07
CA LEU A 17 -1.26 1.70 -7.97
C LEU A 17 -0.84 1.56 -9.44
N LEU A 18 0.27 2.19 -9.84
CA LEU A 18 0.86 2.00 -11.16
C LEU A 18 1.33 0.56 -11.34
N VAL A 19 1.99 0.00 -10.32
CA VAL A 19 2.41 -1.41 -10.31
C VAL A 19 1.19 -2.33 -10.39
N LEU A 20 0.12 -2.05 -9.64
CA LEU A 20 -1.12 -2.82 -9.74
C LEU A 20 -1.73 -2.75 -11.14
N ALA A 21 -1.80 -1.55 -11.74
CA ALA A 21 -2.33 -1.37 -13.08
C ALA A 21 -1.50 -2.08 -14.16
N LEU A 22 -0.17 -2.07 -14.03
CA LEU A 22 0.76 -2.77 -14.92
C LEU A 22 0.77 -4.29 -14.70
N ALA A 23 0.45 -4.75 -13.49
CA ALA A 23 0.37 -6.18 -13.22
C ALA A 23 -0.79 -6.84 -13.99
N LEU A 24 -1.89 -6.14 -14.22
CA LEU A 24 -3.03 -6.69 -14.96
C LEU A 24 -2.67 -7.18 -16.38
N PRO A 25 -2.08 -6.37 -17.28
CA PRO A 25 -1.68 -6.84 -18.60
C PRO A 25 -0.59 -7.92 -18.53
N VAL A 26 0.28 -7.91 -17.51
CA VAL A 26 1.28 -8.98 -17.31
C VAL A 26 0.59 -10.31 -16.96
N PHE A 27 -0.42 -10.30 -16.10
CA PHE A 27 -1.19 -11.51 -15.78
C PHE A 27 -1.88 -12.07 -17.04
N ILE A 28 -2.46 -11.21 -17.86
CA ILE A 28 -3.11 -11.62 -19.10
C ILE A 28 -2.08 -12.16 -20.11
N ALA A 29 -0.94 -11.49 -20.28
CA ALA A 29 0.09 -11.89 -21.24
C ALA A 29 0.78 -13.22 -20.87
N LEU A 30 0.88 -13.53 -19.57
CA LEU A 30 1.49 -14.75 -19.05
C LEU A 30 0.47 -15.87 -18.79
N ASP A 31 -0.81 -15.66 -19.13
CA ASP A 31 -1.92 -16.58 -18.80
C ASP A 31 -1.97 -16.94 -17.30
N ALA A 32 -1.60 -15.98 -16.45
CA ALA A 32 -1.52 -16.17 -15.01
C ALA A 32 -2.92 -16.14 -14.37
N PRO A 33 -3.14 -16.85 -13.25
CA PRO A 33 -4.46 -16.91 -12.63
C PRO A 33 -4.99 -15.55 -12.17
N ILE A 34 -6.00 -15.03 -12.87
CA ILE A 34 -6.63 -13.73 -12.59
C ILE A 34 -7.26 -13.67 -11.18
N ALA A 35 -7.67 -14.81 -10.63
CA ALA A 35 -8.16 -14.88 -9.26
C ALA A 35 -7.11 -14.36 -8.25
N GLY A 36 -5.83 -14.68 -8.46
CA GLY A 36 -4.73 -14.18 -7.64
C GLY A 36 -4.58 -12.66 -7.72
N TYR A 37 -4.73 -12.10 -8.92
CA TYR A 37 -4.72 -10.66 -9.14
C TYR A 37 -5.87 -9.96 -8.41
N LEU A 38 -7.10 -10.47 -8.57
CA LEU A 38 -8.29 -9.87 -7.94
C LEU A 38 -8.23 -9.96 -6.42
N ALA A 39 -7.79 -11.10 -5.87
CA ALA A 39 -7.68 -11.29 -4.43
C ALA A 39 -6.61 -10.37 -3.82
N ALA A 40 -5.37 -10.44 -4.31
CA ALA A 40 -4.27 -9.63 -3.77
C ALA A 40 -4.45 -8.14 -4.07
N GLY A 41 -4.89 -7.78 -5.27
CA GLY A 41 -5.19 -6.41 -5.67
C GLY A 41 -6.36 -5.81 -4.86
N GLY A 42 -7.44 -6.57 -4.67
CA GLY A 42 -8.56 -6.15 -3.83
C GLY A 42 -8.14 -5.95 -2.37
N ALA A 43 -7.43 -6.92 -1.80
CA ALA A 43 -6.89 -6.85 -0.44
C ALA A 43 -5.94 -5.64 -0.26
N TRP A 44 -5.12 -5.36 -1.27
CA TRP A 44 -4.23 -4.21 -1.28
C TRP A 44 -4.99 -2.89 -1.23
N LEU A 45 -6.04 -2.74 -2.04
CA LEU A 45 -6.89 -1.55 -2.05
C LEU A 45 -7.62 -1.36 -0.72
N ILE A 46 -8.14 -2.44 -0.13
CA ILE A 46 -8.77 -2.40 1.20
C ILE A 46 -7.75 -1.94 2.25
N GLY A 47 -6.54 -2.50 2.24
CA GLY A 47 -5.45 -2.07 3.13
C GLY A 47 -5.07 -0.60 2.95
N ARG A 48 -5.04 -0.10 1.70
CA ARG A 48 -4.77 1.31 1.37
C ARG A 48 -5.84 2.24 1.95
N LEU A 49 -7.11 1.90 1.78
CA LEU A 49 -8.23 2.64 2.36
C LEU A 49 -8.19 2.60 3.90
N GLY A 50 -7.83 1.46 4.47
CA GLY A 50 -7.60 1.29 5.90
C GLY A 50 -6.50 2.21 6.45
N LYS A 51 -5.35 2.31 5.77
CA LYS A 51 -4.27 3.26 6.13
C LYS A 51 -4.79 4.70 6.12
N ALA A 52 -5.48 5.11 5.05
CA ALA A 52 -6.02 6.46 4.94
C ALA A 52 -7.03 6.79 6.05
N ALA A 53 -7.90 5.84 6.42
CA ALA A 53 -8.82 6.00 7.53
C ALA A 53 -8.10 6.06 8.89
N ALA A 54 -7.06 5.23 9.08
CA ALA A 54 -6.25 5.24 10.30
C ALA A 54 -5.51 6.57 10.46
N ASP A 55 -4.95 7.13 9.38
CA ASP A 55 -4.24 8.43 9.41
C ASP A 55 -5.18 9.57 9.82
N ARG A 56 -6.40 9.60 9.29
CA ARG A 56 -7.44 10.57 9.70
C ARG A 56 -7.77 10.46 11.19
N ARG A 57 -7.92 9.23 11.69
CA ARG A 57 -8.22 8.98 13.11
C ARG A 57 -7.02 9.28 14.03
N ARG A 58 -5.79 9.06 13.57
CA ARG A 58 -4.56 9.44 14.29
C ARG A 58 -4.48 10.95 14.46
N ALA A 59 -4.73 11.72 13.40
CA ALA A 59 -4.74 13.18 13.47
C ALA A 59 -5.75 13.69 14.52
N ALA A 60 -6.95 13.09 14.55
CA ALA A 60 -7.95 13.40 15.57
C ALA A 60 -7.50 13.04 17.00
N ALA A 61 -6.86 11.87 17.18
CA ALA A 61 -6.36 11.42 18.49
C ALA A 61 -5.20 12.29 19.02
N LEU A 62 -4.33 12.77 18.13
CA LEU A 62 -3.24 13.69 18.49
C LEU A 62 -3.77 15.06 18.90
N GLY A 63 -4.81 15.57 18.23
CA GLY A 63 -5.51 16.79 18.65
C GLY A 63 -6.11 16.67 20.06
N ALA A 64 -6.50 15.47 20.47
CA ALA A 64 -6.98 15.17 21.82
C ALA A 64 -5.87 14.79 22.82
N SER A 65 -4.59 14.99 22.49
CA SER A 65 -3.42 14.62 23.31
C SER A 65 -3.32 13.13 23.69
N ASN A 66 -4.01 12.24 22.99
CA ASN A 66 -3.99 10.80 23.26
C ASN A 66 -2.96 10.07 22.38
N ARG A 67 -1.69 10.14 22.78
CA ARG A 67 -0.58 9.49 22.07
C ARG A 67 -0.68 7.96 22.03
N ASN A 68 -1.22 7.34 23.09
CA ASN A 68 -1.37 5.88 23.15
C ASN A 68 -2.36 5.38 22.09
N ALA A 69 -3.46 6.09 21.89
CA ALA A 69 -4.41 5.77 20.83
C ALA A 69 -3.78 5.93 19.43
N ALA A 70 -2.97 6.97 19.21
CA ALA A 70 -2.27 7.17 17.95
C ALA A 70 -1.31 6.02 17.63
N LEU A 71 -0.50 5.57 18.62
CA LEU A 71 0.40 4.42 18.48
C LEU A 71 -0.34 3.09 18.30
N GLY A 72 -1.51 2.92 18.93
CA GLY A 72 -2.37 1.76 18.71
C GLY A 72 -2.91 1.69 17.29
N LEU A 73 -3.40 2.83 16.75
CA LEU A 73 -3.85 2.93 15.37
C LEU A 73 -2.69 2.72 14.38
N THR A 74 -1.53 3.33 14.66
CA THR A 74 -0.18 2.81 14.38
C THR A 74 -0.08 1.36 13.90
N ALA A 75 0.10 0.53 14.91
CA ALA A 75 0.28 -0.90 14.81
C ALA A 75 -0.93 -1.60 14.17
N ALA A 76 -2.16 -1.21 14.53
CA ALA A 76 -3.37 -1.86 14.02
C ALA A 76 -3.49 -1.75 12.49
N ALA A 77 -3.17 -0.59 11.91
CA ALA A 77 -3.22 -0.42 10.46
C ALA A 77 -2.14 -1.24 9.74
N MET A 78 -0.92 -1.31 10.31
CA MET A 78 0.18 -2.09 9.74
C MET A 78 -0.09 -3.59 9.81
N LEU A 79 -0.46 -4.08 10.99
CA LEU A 79 -0.74 -5.49 11.22
C LEU A 79 -2.01 -5.93 10.48
N GLY A 80 -3.07 -5.11 10.51
CA GLY A 80 -4.31 -5.37 9.79
C GLY A 80 -4.08 -5.49 8.29
N ARG A 81 -3.24 -4.63 7.70
CA ARG A 81 -2.88 -4.75 6.29
C ARG A 81 -2.20 -6.09 5.98
N LEU A 82 -1.25 -6.51 6.80
CA LEU A 82 -0.52 -7.77 6.60
C LEU A 82 -1.47 -8.97 6.66
N TRP A 83 -2.37 -8.99 7.65
CA TRP A 83 -3.38 -10.03 7.78
C TRP A 83 -4.39 -10.06 6.64
N ILE A 84 -4.83 -8.90 6.14
CA ILE A 84 -5.75 -8.81 5.00
C ILE A 84 -5.10 -9.40 3.74
N LEU A 85 -3.83 -9.07 3.46
CA LEU A 85 -3.10 -9.63 2.32
C LEU A 85 -2.87 -11.13 2.48
N ALA A 86 -2.35 -11.57 3.64
CA ALA A 86 -2.11 -12.99 3.90
C ALA A 86 -3.41 -13.81 3.82
N GLY A 87 -4.50 -13.29 4.39
CA GLY A 87 -5.82 -13.91 4.34
C GLY A 87 -6.34 -14.02 2.91
N ALA A 88 -6.22 -12.98 2.09
CA ALA A 88 -6.66 -13.03 0.70
C ALA A 88 -5.87 -14.05 -0.14
N ILE A 89 -4.55 -14.10 0.03
CA ILE A 89 -3.67 -15.08 -0.64
C ILE A 89 -4.03 -16.51 -0.21
N LEU A 90 -4.25 -16.72 1.09
CA LEU A 90 -4.62 -18.02 1.62
C LEU A 90 -6.01 -18.45 1.09
N ILE A 91 -7.00 -17.56 1.14
CA ILE A 91 -8.36 -17.84 0.66
C ILE A 91 -8.34 -18.20 -0.82
N VAL A 92 -7.64 -17.44 -1.67
CA VAL A 92 -7.62 -17.73 -3.11
C VAL A 92 -6.85 -19.03 -3.42
N GLY A 93 -5.79 -19.32 -2.67
CA GLY A 93 -5.05 -20.57 -2.80
C GLY A 93 -5.80 -21.81 -2.30
N LEU A 94 -6.73 -21.64 -1.34
CA LEU A 94 -7.55 -22.73 -0.78
C LEU A 94 -8.86 -22.96 -1.54
N VAL A 95 -9.50 -21.91 -2.04
CA VAL A 95 -10.81 -21.98 -2.73
C VAL A 95 -10.64 -22.17 -4.24
N GLY A 96 -9.60 -21.57 -4.82
CA GLY A 96 -9.22 -21.78 -6.21
C GLY A 96 -8.17 -22.86 -6.31
N ASP A 97 -6.98 -22.48 -6.78
CA ASP A 97 -5.84 -23.37 -6.93
C ASP A 97 -4.57 -22.77 -6.32
N ARG A 98 -3.60 -23.64 -6.00
CA ARG A 98 -2.30 -23.24 -5.44
C ARG A 98 -1.59 -22.21 -6.32
N GLU A 99 -1.71 -22.32 -7.64
CA GLU A 99 -1.12 -21.36 -8.59
C GLU A 99 -1.73 -19.97 -8.45
N ALA A 100 -3.03 -19.87 -8.18
CA ALA A 100 -3.68 -18.58 -7.92
C ALA A 100 -3.20 -17.96 -6.60
N GLY A 101 -3.01 -18.79 -5.57
CA GLY A 101 -2.37 -18.38 -4.32
C GLY A 101 -0.95 -17.85 -4.55
N LEU A 102 -0.13 -18.57 -5.33
CA LEU A 102 1.25 -18.16 -5.64
C LEU A 102 1.29 -16.87 -6.46
N ALA A 103 0.46 -16.75 -7.50
CA ALA A 103 0.37 -15.53 -8.31
C ALA A 103 -0.04 -14.33 -7.46
N GLY A 104 -1.02 -14.51 -6.56
CA GLY A 104 -1.43 -13.49 -5.59
C GLY A 104 -0.29 -13.12 -4.62
N ALA A 105 0.49 -14.09 -4.14
CA ALA A 105 1.63 -13.85 -3.27
C ALA A 105 2.76 -13.05 -3.95
N VAL A 106 3.07 -13.39 -5.21
CA VAL A 106 4.08 -12.66 -6.00
C VAL A 106 3.63 -11.22 -6.25
N LEU A 107 2.35 -11.02 -6.63
CA LEU A 107 1.79 -9.69 -6.79
C LEU A 107 1.84 -8.90 -5.48
N ALA A 108 1.43 -9.51 -4.37
CA ALA A 108 1.48 -8.90 -3.05
C ALA A 108 2.91 -8.46 -2.68
N ALA A 109 3.91 -9.30 -2.92
CA ALA A 109 5.31 -8.96 -2.69
C ALA A 109 5.74 -7.75 -3.54
N ALA A 110 5.41 -7.74 -4.84
CA ALA A 110 5.70 -6.62 -5.72
C ALA A 110 5.06 -5.31 -5.24
N LEU A 111 3.79 -5.36 -4.80
CA LEU A 111 3.06 -4.20 -4.28
C LEU A 111 3.66 -3.69 -2.97
N VAL A 112 4.00 -4.58 -2.03
CA VAL A 112 4.68 -4.22 -0.77
C VAL A 112 6.00 -3.52 -1.06
N THR A 113 6.81 -4.08 -1.96
CA THR A 113 8.09 -3.46 -2.35
C THR A 113 7.88 -2.10 -2.98
N ALA A 114 6.94 -1.97 -3.92
CA ALA A 114 6.61 -0.70 -4.55
C ALA A 114 6.16 0.36 -3.53
N TYR A 115 5.35 -0.04 -2.54
CA TYR A 115 4.92 0.83 -1.46
C TYR A 115 6.06 1.29 -0.57
N LEU A 116 6.96 0.39 -0.18
CA LEU A 116 8.12 0.73 0.65
C LEU A 116 9.06 1.69 -0.08
N ILE A 117 9.27 1.47 -1.38
CA ILE A 117 10.04 2.40 -2.22
C ILE A 117 9.34 3.76 -2.28
N GLY A 118 8.04 3.80 -2.56
CA GLY A 118 7.27 5.03 -2.61
C GLY A 118 7.33 5.83 -1.31
N GLU A 119 7.19 5.15 -0.17
CA GLU A 119 7.28 5.78 1.16
C GLU A 119 8.71 6.27 1.44
N GLY A 120 9.74 5.46 1.15
CA GLY A 120 11.13 5.86 1.32
C GLY A 120 11.54 7.06 0.46
N VAL A 121 11.08 7.09 -0.80
CA VAL A 121 11.29 8.23 -1.70
C VAL A 121 10.57 9.46 -1.18
N SER A 122 9.32 9.36 -0.72
CA SER A 122 8.62 10.51 -0.14
C SER A 122 9.33 11.08 1.08
N GLN A 123 9.85 10.22 1.98
CA GLN A 123 10.60 10.67 3.16
C GLN A 123 11.91 11.39 2.79
N LEU A 124 12.62 10.93 1.76
CA LEU A 124 13.83 11.60 1.26
C LEU A 124 13.52 12.97 0.64
N LEU A 125 12.38 13.11 -0.04
CA LEU A 125 11.95 14.37 -0.65
C LEU A 125 11.39 15.36 0.37
N ASP A 126 10.72 14.87 1.41
CA ASP A 126 10.15 15.71 2.49
C ASP A 126 11.20 16.10 3.55
N GLY A 127 12.40 15.50 3.49
CA GLY A 127 13.45 15.60 4.50
C GLY A 127 14.35 16.85 4.49
N ASP A 128 14.01 17.94 3.78
CA ASP A 128 14.88 19.13 3.70
C ASP A 128 14.22 20.49 4.06
N PRO A 129 14.06 20.83 5.35
CA PRO A 129 13.80 22.21 5.79
C PRO A 129 14.95 22.90 6.56
N ASP A 130 15.89 22.15 7.19
CA ASP A 130 16.77 22.72 8.23
C ASP A 130 18.29 22.46 8.03
N GLY A 131 18.71 21.84 6.93
CA GLY A 131 20.14 21.47 6.70
C GLY A 131 21.08 22.63 6.30
N GLY A 132 20.56 23.83 6.04
CA GLY A 132 21.31 24.95 5.44
C GLY A 132 21.65 26.13 6.36
N ALA A 133 21.24 26.11 7.64
CA ALA A 133 21.38 27.29 8.52
C ALA A 133 22.53 27.20 9.55
N ALA A 134 23.42 26.21 9.47
CA ALA A 134 24.50 26.02 10.43
C ALA A 134 25.83 25.61 9.78
N ALA A 135 26.30 26.41 8.82
CA ALA A 135 27.69 26.40 8.36
C ALA A 135 28.24 27.83 8.37
#